data_AF-A0A3P5YF67-F1
#
_entry.id   AF-A0A3P5YF67-F1
#
_cell.length_a   1.000
_cell.length_b   1.000
_cell.length_c   1.000
_cell.angle_alpha   90.00
_cell.angle_beta   90.00
_cell.angle_gamma   90.00
#
_symmetry.space_group_name_H-M   'P 1'
#
loop_
_entity.id
_entity.type
_entity.pdbx_description
1 polymer ?
#
loop_
_entity_poly.entity_id
_entity_poly.type
_entity_poly.pdbx_seq_one_letter_code
_entity_poly.pdbx_strand_id
1 'polypeptide(L)'
;IDSANFGSTDEKYYKSSSEIKYGTDELASPNGKFYCQNDGHSPLVLFSSRVNDGICADCCDGIDEYDGQMTYSNTCWEAGKAARENLKKKIETYNLGVVIRKKEIALAKVGLEKDEAKLKKLKSEEKILKGLVYSFHILAMCCRLVLCV
;
A
#
# COMPACT_ATOMS: atom_id res chain seq x y z
N ILE A 1 2.30 1.19 16.45
CA ILE A 1 0.97 1.73 16.11
C ILE A 1 1.17 2.44 14.79
N ASP A 2 0.52 1.92 13.76
CA ASP A 2 0.09 2.60 12.53
C ASP A 2 -0.55 1.50 11.70
N SER A 3 -1.79 1.19 12.11
CA SER A 3 -2.73 0.44 11.30
C SER A 3 -2.93 1.26 10.04
N ALA A 4 -2.31 0.85 8.94
CA ALA A 4 -2.66 1.37 7.64
C ALA A 4 -4.17 1.17 7.50
N ASN A 5 -4.91 2.28 7.55
CA ASN A 5 -6.26 2.35 7.07
C ASN A 5 -6.20 1.88 5.61
N PHE A 6 -6.45 0.59 5.39
CA PHE A 6 -7.08 0.12 4.18
C PHE A 6 -8.51 0.65 4.26
N GLY A 7 -8.63 1.97 4.13
CA GLY A 7 -9.91 2.62 3.93
C GLY A 7 -10.45 2.01 2.67
N SER A 8 -11.51 1.23 2.84
CA SER A 8 -12.38 0.72 1.80
C SER A 8 -12.53 1.79 0.71
N THR A 9 -11.74 1.65 -0.35
CA THR A 9 -11.93 2.43 -1.58
C THR A 9 -13.22 2.01 -2.29
N ASP A 10 -13.79 0.88 -1.86
CA ASP A 10 -14.96 0.25 -2.45
C ASP A 10 -16.27 0.93 -2.00
N GLU A 11 -16.32 1.50 -0.79
CA GLU A 11 -17.53 2.17 -0.27
C GLU A 11 -17.80 3.52 -0.94
N LYS A 12 -16.75 4.18 -1.48
CA LYS A 12 -16.89 5.46 -2.21
C LYS A 12 -17.15 5.30 -3.69
N TYR A 13 -16.74 4.19 -4.31
CA TYR A 13 -17.03 3.94 -5.73
C TYR A 13 -18.49 3.54 -5.96
N TYR A 14 -19.11 2.90 -4.98
CA TYR A 14 -20.51 2.49 -5.08
C TYR A 14 -21.51 3.65 -4.94
N LYS A 15 -21.12 4.75 -4.29
CA LYS A 15 -22.04 5.86 -3.98
C LYS A 15 -22.22 6.89 -5.10
N SER A 16 -21.50 6.77 -6.23
CA SER A 16 -21.64 7.70 -7.37
C SER A 16 -22.57 7.22 -8.49
N SER A 17 -23.06 5.97 -8.43
CA SER A 17 -23.96 5.43 -9.43
C SER A 17 -25.33 5.18 -8.81
N SER A 18 -26.23 6.14 -8.97
CA SER A 18 -27.65 6.05 -8.59
C SER A 18 -28.44 4.99 -9.40
N GLU A 19 -27.76 4.03 -10.03
CA GLU A 19 -28.34 3.03 -10.94
C GLU A 19 -27.99 1.58 -10.57
N ILE A 20 -27.09 1.35 -9.59
CA ILE A 20 -26.74 0.00 -9.16
C ILE A 20 -27.61 -0.38 -7.97
N LYS A 21 -28.49 -1.37 -8.18
CA LYS A 21 -29.35 -1.90 -7.12
C LYS A 21 -28.72 -3.16 -6.55
N TYR A 22 -28.54 -3.19 -5.23
CA TYR A 22 -28.16 -4.39 -4.49
C TYR A 22 -29.36 -5.34 -4.44
N GLY A 23 -29.16 -6.60 -4.83
CA GLY A 23 -30.23 -7.59 -4.92
C GLY A 23 -30.84 -7.93 -3.57
N THR A 24 -32.02 -7.35 -3.29
CA THR A 24 -33.17 -8.01 -2.66
C THR A 24 -34.39 -7.24 -3.12
N ASP A 25 -35.15 -7.86 -4.03
CA ASP A 25 -36.44 -7.41 -4.54
C ASP A 25 -36.48 -6.04 -5.23
N GLU A 26 -37.25 -5.97 -6.31
CA GLU A 26 -37.57 -4.76 -7.06
C GLU A 26 -36.50 -4.17 -8.01
N LEU A 27 -36.76 -4.50 -9.29
CA LEU A 27 -36.78 -3.62 -10.46
C LEU A 27 -35.73 -3.98 -11.51
N ALA A 28 -36.10 -4.96 -12.34
CA ALA A 28 -35.71 -5.02 -13.74
C ALA A 28 -36.27 -3.78 -14.47
N SER A 29 -35.60 -2.64 -14.33
CA SER A 29 -35.80 -1.50 -15.23
C SER A 29 -35.16 -1.85 -16.59
N PRO A 30 -35.68 -1.35 -17.73
CA PRO A 30 -35.14 -1.67 -19.06
C PRO A 30 -33.65 -1.34 -19.24
N ASN A 31 -33.12 -0.40 -18.44
CA ASN A 31 -31.71 0.01 -18.41
C ASN A 31 -31.02 -0.30 -17.07
N GLY A 32 -31.62 -1.15 -16.22
CA GLY A 32 -31.08 -1.47 -14.91
C GLY A 32 -29.79 -2.27 -15.00
N LYS A 33 -28.93 -2.10 -14.00
CA LYS A 33 -27.75 -2.95 -13.77
C LYS A 33 -27.97 -3.76 -12.52
N PHE A 34 -27.63 -5.03 -12.59
CA PHE A 34 -27.72 -5.98 -11.49
C PHE A 34 -26.32 -6.28 -10.96
N TYR A 35 -26.16 -6.25 -9.64
CA TYR A 35 -24.86 -6.46 -9.00
C TYR A 35 -24.80 -7.82 -8.33
N CYS A 36 -23.85 -8.64 -8.77
CA CYS A 36 -23.52 -9.91 -8.14
C CYS A 36 -22.33 -9.73 -7.23
N GLN A 37 -22.56 -9.98 -5.94
CA GLN A 37 -21.53 -9.92 -4.93
C GLN A 37 -20.50 -11.04 -5.13
N ASN A 38 -20.95 -12.24 -5.55
CA ASN A 38 -20.11 -13.39 -5.87
C ASN A 38 -19.13 -13.70 -4.71
N ASP A 39 -19.65 -13.92 -3.51
CA ASP A 39 -18.82 -14.11 -2.31
C ASP A 39 -17.77 -15.21 -2.49
N GLY A 40 -16.51 -14.86 -2.24
CA GLY A 40 -15.37 -15.72 -2.49
C GLY A 40 -14.77 -15.60 -3.90
N HIS A 41 -15.42 -14.93 -4.84
CA HIS A 41 -14.91 -14.59 -6.16
C HIS A 41 -14.91 -13.05 -6.37
N SER A 42 -14.63 -12.59 -7.60
CA SER A 42 -14.75 -11.17 -7.95
C SER A 42 -16.21 -10.79 -8.20
N PRO A 43 -16.65 -9.62 -7.69
CA PRO A 43 -17.98 -9.12 -7.97
C PRO A 43 -18.17 -8.83 -9.46
N LEU A 44 -19.40 -8.96 -9.92
CA LEU A 44 -19.77 -8.76 -11.32
C LEU A 44 -21.00 -7.86 -11.42
N VAL A 45 -21.07 -7.09 -12.50
CA VAL A 45 -22.25 -6.29 -12.84
C VAL A 45 -22.83 -6.80 -14.14
N LEU A 46 -24.11 -7.17 -14.11
CA LEU A 46 -24.89 -7.62 -15.25
C LEU A 46 -25.88 -6.54 -15.70
N PHE A 47 -26.39 -6.68 -16.92
CA PHE A 47 -27.55 -5.92 -17.39
C PHE A 47 -28.84 -6.62 -16.96
N SER A 48 -29.90 -5.85 -16.70
CA SER A 48 -31.22 -6.40 -16.34
C SER A 48 -31.82 -7.36 -17.38
N SER A 49 -31.32 -7.35 -18.62
CA SER A 49 -31.72 -8.32 -19.65
C SER A 49 -31.27 -9.75 -19.40
N ARG A 50 -30.31 -9.96 -18.48
CA ARG A 50 -29.73 -11.27 -18.13
C ARG A 50 -30.14 -11.78 -16.75
N VAL A 51 -31.27 -11.27 -16.25
CA VAL A 51 -31.83 -11.66 -14.95
C VAL A 51 -33.12 -12.40 -15.25
N ASN A 52 -33.24 -13.65 -14.79
CA ASN A 52 -34.31 -14.59 -15.12
C ASN A 52 -34.47 -14.80 -16.65
N ASP A 53 -33.36 -14.87 -17.39
CA ASP A 53 -33.37 -15.10 -18.84
C ASP A 53 -33.25 -16.59 -19.21
N GLY A 54 -33.14 -17.47 -18.21
CA GLY A 54 -33.01 -18.91 -18.40
C GLY A 54 -31.60 -19.36 -18.77
N ILE A 55 -30.59 -18.48 -18.72
CA ILE A 55 -29.18 -18.81 -18.99
C ILE A 55 -28.39 -18.80 -17.68
N CYS A 56 -28.12 -20.00 -17.18
CA CYS A 56 -27.37 -20.16 -15.94
C CYS A 56 -25.85 -20.12 -16.19
N ALA A 57 -25.27 -18.91 -16.16
CA ALA A 57 -23.80 -18.70 -16.18
C ALA A 57 -23.35 -17.29 -15.79
N ASP A 58 -24.26 -16.33 -15.66
CA ASP A 58 -23.87 -14.94 -15.51
C ASP A 58 -23.36 -14.64 -14.08
N CYS A 59 -24.01 -15.16 -13.02
CA CYS A 59 -23.46 -15.08 -11.66
C CYS A 59 -23.11 -16.43 -11.02
N CYS A 60 -21.98 -16.48 -10.30
CA CYS A 60 -21.46 -17.73 -9.74
C CYS A 60 -22.16 -18.14 -8.43
N ASP A 61 -22.99 -17.26 -7.88
CA ASP A 61 -23.86 -17.47 -6.72
C ASP A 61 -25.31 -17.76 -7.14
N GLY A 62 -25.65 -17.54 -8.42
CA GLY A 62 -26.95 -17.85 -9.03
C GLY A 62 -28.08 -16.92 -8.61
N ILE A 63 -27.75 -15.75 -8.06
CA ILE A 63 -28.75 -14.79 -7.58
C ILE A 63 -29.45 -14.06 -8.74
N ASP A 64 -28.95 -14.21 -9.95
CA ASP A 64 -29.51 -13.74 -11.22
C ASP A 64 -30.75 -14.55 -11.65
N GLU A 65 -30.88 -15.81 -11.22
CA GLU A 65 -31.98 -16.72 -11.60
C GLU A 65 -32.77 -17.17 -10.35
N TYR A 66 -33.56 -16.26 -9.78
CA TYR A 66 -34.30 -16.49 -8.52
C TYR A 66 -35.73 -17.01 -8.72
N ASP A 67 -36.23 -17.02 -9.96
CA ASP A 67 -37.61 -17.43 -10.28
C ASP A 67 -37.87 -18.94 -10.18
N GLY A 68 -36.83 -19.73 -9.87
CA GLY A 68 -36.92 -21.16 -9.60
C GLY A 68 -37.05 -22.03 -10.86
N GLN A 69 -36.84 -21.47 -12.06
CA GLN A 69 -36.84 -22.25 -13.30
C GLN A 69 -35.65 -23.22 -13.39
N MET A 70 -34.57 -22.98 -12.62
CA MET A 70 -33.37 -23.81 -12.59
C MET A 70 -32.80 -23.95 -11.18
N THR A 71 -32.32 -25.15 -10.82
CA THR A 71 -31.57 -25.37 -9.57
C THR A 71 -30.09 -25.08 -9.77
N TYR A 72 -29.58 -24.04 -9.11
CA TYR A 72 -28.18 -23.65 -9.17
C TYR A 72 -27.37 -24.06 -7.95
N SER A 73 -26.09 -24.40 -8.15
CA SER A 73 -25.11 -24.66 -7.08
C SER A 73 -24.04 -23.57 -7.08
N ASN A 74 -23.81 -22.91 -5.95
CA ASN A 74 -22.79 -21.86 -5.83
C ASN A 74 -21.38 -22.39 -6.16
N THR A 75 -20.76 -21.84 -7.20
CA THR A 75 -19.39 -22.19 -7.65
C THR A 75 -18.37 -21.07 -7.40
N CYS A 76 -18.77 -19.95 -6.80
CA CYS A 76 -17.89 -18.80 -6.54
C CYS A 76 -16.65 -19.19 -5.74
N TRP A 77 -16.78 -20.12 -4.79
CA TRP A 77 -15.64 -20.56 -4.00
C TRP A 77 -14.57 -21.22 -4.88
N GLU A 78 -14.95 -22.08 -5.82
CA GLU A 78 -14.02 -22.74 -6.72
C GLU A 78 -13.45 -21.76 -7.75
N ALA A 79 -14.31 -20.93 -8.36
CA ALA A 79 -13.92 -19.91 -9.34
C ALA A 79 -12.90 -18.91 -8.78
N GLY A 80 -13.05 -18.49 -7.52
CA GLY A 80 -12.14 -17.57 -6.85
C GLY A 80 -10.84 -18.18 -6.31
N LYS A 81 -10.68 -19.52 -6.33
CA LYS A 81 -9.56 -20.20 -5.66
C LYS A 81 -8.19 -19.69 -6.11
N ALA A 82 -7.97 -19.60 -7.42
CA ALA A 82 -6.69 -19.14 -7.98
C ALA A 82 -6.36 -17.68 -7.58
N ALA A 83 -7.36 -16.80 -7.58
CA ALA A 83 -7.18 -15.41 -7.16
C ALA A 83 -6.80 -15.31 -5.68
N ARG A 84 -7.47 -16.08 -4.80
CA ARG A 84 -7.19 -16.12 -3.36
C ARG A 84 -5.79 -16.68 -3.07
N GLU A 85 -5.38 -17.74 -3.76
CA GLU A 85 -4.03 -18.30 -3.62
C GLU A 85 -2.93 -17.32 -4.06
N ASN A 86 -3.15 -16.61 -5.17
CA ASN A 86 -2.23 -15.58 -5.63
C ASN A 86 -2.17 -14.40 -4.65
N LEU A 87 -3.30 -13.99 -4.07
CA LEU A 87 -3.34 -12.93 -3.07
C LEU A 87 -2.59 -13.33 -1.78
N LYS A 88 -2.76 -14.57 -1.31
CA LYS A 88 -2.01 -15.10 -0.16
C LYS A 88 -0.50 -15.00 -0.36
N LYS A 89 0.01 -15.44 -1.52
CA LYS A 89 1.44 -15.34 -1.86
C LYS A 89 1.94 -13.89 -1.88
N LYS A 90 1.14 -12.96 -2.41
CA LYS A 90 1.46 -11.53 -2.40
C LYS A 90 1.53 -10.96 -0.99
N ILE A 91 0.58 -11.33 -0.13
CA ILE A 91 0.55 -10.91 1.28
C ILE A 91 1.77 -11.45 2.04
N GLU A 92 2.11 -12.71 1.84
CA GLU A 92 3.31 -13.32 2.43
C GLU A 92 4.59 -12.57 2.00
N THR A 93 4.75 -12.33 0.70
CA THR A 93 5.90 -11.59 0.15
C THR A 93 5.96 -10.17 0.72
N TYR A 94 4.83 -9.48 0.81
CA TYR A 94 4.73 -8.15 1.38
C TYR A 94 5.14 -8.13 2.86
N ASN A 95 4.64 -9.07 3.66
CA ASN A 95 4.96 -9.17 5.08
C ASN A 95 6.46 -9.41 5.32
N LEU A 96 7.09 -10.25 4.49
CA LEU A 96 8.55 -10.44 4.51
C LEU A 96 9.29 -9.12 4.22
N GLY A 97 8.85 -8.39 3.20
CA GLY A 97 9.39 -7.06 2.86
C GLY A 97 9.26 -6.05 3.99
N VAL A 98 8.12 -6.03 4.70
CA VAL A 98 7.89 -5.15 5.85
C VAL A 98 8.85 -5.46 7.01
N VAL A 99 9.10 -6.74 7.30
CA VAL A 99 10.05 -7.14 8.35
C VAL A 99 11.47 -6.68 8.01
N ILE A 100 11.91 -6.88 6.77
CA ILE A 100 13.24 -6.43 6.31
C ILE A 100 13.34 -4.91 6.42
N ARG A 101 12.36 -4.17 5.88
CA ARG A 101 12.33 -2.71 5.92
C ARG A 101 12.42 -2.17 7.36
N LYS A 102 11.72 -2.79 8.31
CA LYS A 102 11.79 -2.39 9.72
C LYS A 102 13.19 -2.56 10.31
N LYS A 103 13.88 -3.65 9.98
CA LYS A 103 15.27 -3.89 10.43
C LYS A 103 16.23 -2.85 9.85
N GLU A 104 16.14 -2.58 8.54
CA GLU A 104 16.99 -1.59 7.86
C GLU A 104 16.77 -0.17 8.41
N ILE A 105 15.51 0.22 8.68
CA ILE A 105 15.22 1.52 9.31
C ILE A 105 15.86 1.62 10.69
N ALA A 106 15.80 0.56 11.50
CA ALA A 106 16.42 0.55 12.82
C ALA A 106 17.95 0.66 12.73
N LEU A 107 18.56 -0.08 11.80
CA LEU A 107 20.01 -0.02 11.55
C LEU A 107 20.45 1.37 11.08
N ALA A 108 19.71 1.96 10.15
CA ALA A 108 20.00 3.29 9.62
C ALA A 108 19.96 4.37 10.72
N LYS A 109 18.99 4.31 11.65
CA LYS A 109 18.94 5.23 12.80
C LYS A 109 20.19 5.16 13.66
N VAL A 110 20.65 3.95 13.98
CA VAL A 110 21.90 3.75 14.74
C VAL A 110 23.11 4.27 13.97
N GLY A 111 23.13 4.10 12.64
CA GLY A 111 24.17 4.67 11.77
C GLY A 111 24.22 6.20 11.85
N LEU A 112 23.07 6.85 11.73
CA LEU A 112 22.95 8.31 11.81
C LEU A 112 23.45 8.85 13.15
N GLU A 113 23.07 8.23 14.27
CA GLU A 113 23.54 8.65 15.60
C GLU A 113 25.07 8.55 15.73
N LYS A 114 25.68 7.48 15.20
CA LYS A 114 27.14 7.31 15.18
C LYS A 114 27.83 8.36 14.32
N ASP A 115 27.27 8.67 13.16
CA ASP A 115 27.87 9.64 12.24
C ASP A 115 27.71 11.07 12.76
N GLU A 116 26.59 11.40 13.41
CA GLU A 116 26.43 12.67 14.12
C GLU A 116 27.43 12.83 15.27
N ALA A 117 27.68 11.78 16.04
CA ALA A 117 28.67 11.80 17.12
C ALA A 117 30.09 12.01 16.58
N LYS A 118 30.47 11.30 15.50
CA LYS A 118 31.77 11.50 14.83
C LYS A 118 31.90 12.91 14.28
N LEU A 119 30.85 13.45 13.67
CA LEU A 119 30.85 14.79 13.07
C LEU A 119 31.05 15.87 14.13
N LYS A 120 30.43 15.75 15.31
CA LYS A 120 30.67 16.65 16.44
C LYS A 120 32.12 16.59 16.92
N LYS A 121 32.69 15.39 17.05
CA LYS A 121 34.09 15.19 17.44
C LYS A 121 35.05 15.83 16.45
N LEU A 122 34.91 15.53 15.15
CA LEU A 122 35.76 16.09 14.09
C LEU A 122 35.68 17.62 14.03
N LYS A 123 34.49 18.21 14.20
CA LYS A 123 34.34 19.68 14.26
C LYS A 123 35.11 20.31 15.43
N SER A 124 35.16 19.64 16.58
CA SER A 124 35.93 20.12 17.73
C SER A 124 37.43 20.07 17.46
N GLU A 125 37.92 18.97 16.86
CA GLU A 125 39.31 18.78 16.48
C GLU A 125 39.73 19.78 15.39
N GLU A 126 38.88 20.02 14.39
CA GLU A 126 39.09 21.02 13.35
C GLU A 126 39.27 22.43 13.94
N LYS A 127 38.43 22.81 14.91
CA LYS A 127 38.52 24.12 15.56
C LYS A 127 39.84 24.29 16.32
N ILE A 128 40.28 23.26 17.03
CA ILE A 128 41.56 23.26 17.76
C ILE A 128 42.71 23.41 16.76
N LEU A 129 42.71 22.60 15.69
CA LEU A 129 43.76 22.60 14.69
C LEU A 129 43.85 23.94 13.95
N LYS A 130 42.71 24.53 13.59
CA LYS A 130 42.66 25.89 13.00
C LYS A 130 43.26 26.94 13.93
N GLY A 131 42.97 26.85 15.24
CA GLY A 131 43.56 27.73 16.25
C GLY A 131 45.09 27.58 16.30
N LEU A 132 45.59 26.34 16.32
CA LEU A 132 47.03 26.07 16.31
C LEU A 132 47.71 26.61 15.05
N VAL A 133 47.15 26.34 13.87
CA VAL A 133 47.68 26.84 12.59
C VAL A 133 47.73 28.37 12.59
N TYR A 134 46.68 29.03 13.09
CA TYR A 134 46.65 30.48 13.19
C TYR A 134 47.77 31.03 14.12
N SER A 135 47.96 30.42 15.29
CA SER A 135 49.04 30.77 16.21
C SER A 135 50.43 30.56 15.61
N PHE A 136 50.67 29.41 14.95
CA PHE A 136 51.94 29.15 14.25
C PHE A 136 52.18 30.15 13.12
N HIS A 137 51.14 30.55 12.38
CA HIS A 137 51.23 31.54 11.32
C HIS A 137 51.65 32.92 11.87
N ILE A 138 51.03 33.38 12.97
CA ILE A 138 51.42 34.63 13.64
C ILE A 138 52.88 34.55 14.11
N LEU A 139 53.27 33.45 14.74
CA LEU A 139 54.63 33.29 15.26
C LEU A 139 55.67 33.35 14.12
N ALA A 140 55.38 32.71 12.98
CA ALA A 140 56.23 32.77 11.80
C ALA A 140 56.32 34.18 11.20
N MET A 141 55.22 34.94 11.18
CA MET A 141 55.22 36.34 10.72
C MET A 141 56.05 37.24 11.65
N CYS A 142 55.89 37.12 12.97
CA CYS A 142 56.72 37.84 13.94
C CYS A 142 58.20 37.51 13.78
N CYS A 143 58.54 36.22 13.64
CA CYS A 143 59.93 35.79 13.48
C CYS A 143 60.58 36.41 12.22
N ARG A 144 59.84 36.46 11.09
CA ARG A 144 60.32 37.15 9.87
C ARG A 144 60.58 38.64 10.08
N LEU A 145 59.72 39.34 10.83
CA LEU A 145 59.95 40.76 11.13
C LEU A 145 61.22 40.96 11.97
N VAL A 146 61.42 40.12 12.99
CA VAL A 146 62.58 40.23 13.91
C VAL A 146 63.89 39.89 13.21
N LEU A 147 63.89 38.96 12.26
CA LEU A 147 65.06 38.58 11.45
C LEU A 147 65.36 39.57 10.30
N CYS A 148 64.48 40.54 10.03
CA CYS A 148 64.68 41.55 8.98
C CYS A 148 65.19 42.91 9.52
N VAL A 149 65.45 43.03 10.83
CA VAL A 149 66.12 44.19 11.48
C VAL A 149 67.56 43.83 11.78
#